data_AF-A0A429U8E7-F1
#
_entry.id   AF-A0A429U8E7-F1
#
_cell.length_a   1.000
_cell.length_b   1.000
_cell.length_c   1.000
_cell.angle_alpha   90.00
_cell.angle_beta   90.00
_cell.angle_gamma   90.00
#
_symmetry.space_group_name_H-M   'P 1'
#
loop_
_entity.id
_entity.type
_entity.pdbx_description
1 polymer ?
#
loop_
_entity_poly.entity_id
_entity_poly.type
_entity_poly.pdbx_seq_one_letter_code
_entity_poly.pdbx_strand_id
1 'polypeptide(L)'
;MNTRAIARVHLLISVELTLAGAVLAALGGLLVSGPVAALVAGAVTGAGVLLGCRSIRRRVFAGIDGAAKEAHDHGYAEGLAQAVLLGIATYEAAVFPLTGGGVCAGERSARRTVAYRIAADDGLPHAVRTAAAAALEAIDHGDDAEAARLAVKDLSLALFRLRSGDSDAR
;
A
#
# COMPACT_ATOMS: atom_id res chain seq x y z
N MET A 1 -11.11 -2.77 11.42
CA MET A 1 -12.22 -3.45 10.70
C MET A 1 -12.26 -4.92 11.14
N ASN A 2 -13.41 -5.41 11.63
CA ASN A 2 -13.47 -6.76 12.23
C ASN A 2 -13.70 -7.83 11.14
N THR A 3 -12.61 -8.36 10.59
CA THR A 3 -12.61 -9.36 9.49
C THR A 3 -13.45 -10.61 9.81
N ARG A 4 -13.54 -10.99 11.09
CA ARG A 4 -14.38 -12.09 11.55
C ARG A 4 -15.88 -11.80 11.40
N ALA A 5 -16.30 -10.55 11.63
CA ALA A 5 -17.70 -10.14 11.47
C ALA A 5 -18.11 -10.12 9.99
N ILE A 6 -17.26 -9.57 9.11
CA ILE A 6 -17.48 -9.53 7.66
C ILE A 6 -17.54 -10.97 7.09
N ALA A 7 -16.61 -11.83 7.50
CA ALA A 7 -16.61 -13.23 7.10
C ALA A 7 -17.87 -13.98 7.54
N ARG A 8 -18.41 -13.68 8.73
CA ARG A 8 -19.68 -14.22 9.22
C ARG A 8 -20.86 -13.77 8.38
N VAL A 9 -20.99 -12.46 8.12
CA VAL A 9 -22.10 -11.91 7.33
C VAL A 9 -22.12 -12.51 5.92
N HIS A 10 -20.97 -12.58 5.25
CA HIS A 10 -20.90 -13.20 3.92
C HIS A 10 -21.26 -14.69 3.94
N LEU A 11 -20.89 -15.41 5.00
CA LEU A 11 -21.25 -16.82 5.16
C LEU A 11 -22.76 -16.98 5.34
N LEU A 12 -23.41 -16.13 6.15
CA LEU A 12 -24.87 -16.13 6.34
C LEU A 12 -25.61 -15.88 5.02
N ILE A 13 -25.19 -14.86 4.25
CA ILE A 13 -25.78 -14.55 2.94
C ILE A 13 -25.61 -15.73 1.97
N SER A 14 -24.43 -16.35 1.94
CA SER A 14 -24.17 -17.51 1.07
C SER A 14 -25.07 -18.70 1.42
N VAL A 15 -25.25 -18.97 2.71
CA VAL A 15 -26.12 -20.04 3.22
C VAL A 15 -27.57 -19.75 2.85
N GLU A 16 -28.05 -18.53 3.06
CA GLU A 16 -29.42 -18.12 2.73
C GLU A 16 -29.72 -18.27 1.24
N LEU A 17 -28.85 -17.76 0.36
CA LEU A 17 -28.98 -17.93 -1.10
C LEU A 17 -28.97 -19.40 -1.51
N THR A 18 -28.11 -20.21 -0.89
CA THR A 18 -28.03 -21.66 -1.16
C THR A 18 -29.33 -22.36 -0.75
N LEU A 19 -29.86 -22.03 0.44
CA LEU A 19 -31.08 -22.61 0.96
C LEU A 19 -32.30 -22.20 0.12
N ALA A 20 -32.42 -20.91 -0.20
CA ALA A 20 -33.49 -20.38 -1.03
C ALA A 20 -33.50 -21.02 -2.43
N GLY A 21 -32.32 -21.12 -3.06
CA GLY A 21 -32.18 -21.79 -4.36
C GLY A 21 -32.54 -23.28 -4.31
N ALA A 22 -32.09 -24.00 -3.28
CA ALA A 22 -32.41 -25.41 -3.10
C ALA A 22 -33.90 -25.65 -2.85
N VAL A 23 -34.55 -24.83 -2.01
CA VAL A 23 -35.99 -24.91 -1.71
C VAL A 23 -36.83 -24.61 -2.95
N LEU A 24 -36.51 -23.54 -3.69
CA LEU A 24 -37.22 -23.19 -4.93
C LEU A 24 -37.11 -24.31 -5.98
N ALA A 25 -35.92 -24.89 -6.15
CA ALA A 25 -35.71 -25.99 -7.08
C ALA A 25 -36.42 -27.28 -6.65
N ALA A 26 -36.45 -27.57 -5.34
CA ALA A 26 -37.15 -28.73 -4.80
C ALA A 26 -38.67 -28.60 -4.99
N LEU A 27 -39.25 -27.42 -4.73
CA LEU A 27 -40.67 -27.16 -4.97
C LEU A 27 -41.02 -27.30 -6.46
N GLY A 28 -40.18 -26.79 -7.36
CA GLY A 28 -40.34 -26.97 -8.81
C GLY A 28 -40.30 -28.44 -9.23
N GLY A 29 -39.32 -29.21 -8.73
CA GLY A 29 -39.22 -30.64 -9.02
C GLY A 29 -40.42 -31.46 -8.49
N LEU A 30 -40.94 -31.09 -7.32
CA LEU A 30 -42.12 -31.73 -6.72
C LEU A 30 -43.36 -31.54 -7.59
N LEU A 31 -43.59 -30.31 -8.08
CA LEU A 31 -44.75 -29.97 -8.89
C LEU A 31 -44.76 -30.65 -10.26
N VAL A 32 -43.59 -30.88 -10.86
CA VAL A 32 -43.48 -31.37 -12.24
C VAL A 32 -43.36 -32.90 -12.32
N SER A 33 -42.61 -33.53 -11.42
CA SER A 33 -42.22 -34.94 -11.58
C SER A 33 -42.16 -35.73 -10.27
N GLY A 34 -42.63 -35.15 -9.17
CA GLY A 34 -42.75 -35.84 -7.88
C GLY A 34 -41.47 -35.83 -7.02
N PRO A 35 -41.45 -36.60 -5.92
CA PRO A 35 -40.50 -36.41 -4.82
C PRO A 35 -39.04 -36.70 -5.19
N VAL A 36 -38.79 -37.65 -6.10
CA VAL A 36 -37.41 -37.96 -6.55
C VAL A 36 -36.83 -36.79 -7.36
N ALA A 37 -37.63 -36.18 -8.23
CA ALA A 37 -37.20 -35.01 -9.00
C ALA A 37 -36.95 -33.79 -8.11
N ALA A 38 -37.77 -33.60 -7.06
CA ALA A 38 -37.56 -32.55 -6.06
C ALA A 38 -36.19 -32.67 -5.37
N LEU A 39 -35.81 -33.88 -4.94
CA LEU A 39 -34.52 -34.13 -4.29
C LEU A 39 -33.34 -33.85 -5.22
N VAL A 40 -33.41 -34.33 -6.47
CA VAL A 40 -32.33 -34.11 -7.45
C VAL A 40 -32.19 -32.63 -7.80
N ALA A 41 -33.30 -31.94 -8.08
CA ALA A 41 -33.30 -30.54 -8.44
C ALA A 41 -32.78 -29.64 -7.30
N GLY A 42 -33.22 -29.90 -6.06
CA GLY A 42 -32.75 -29.18 -4.88
C GLY A 42 -31.26 -29.41 -4.61
N ALA A 43 -30.79 -30.66 -4.70
CA ALA A 43 -29.38 -31.00 -4.46
C ALA A 43 -28.44 -30.38 -5.50
N VAL A 44 -28.78 -30.48 -6.79
CA VAL A 44 -27.96 -29.93 -7.89
C VAL A 44 -27.91 -28.41 -7.82
N THR A 45 -29.05 -27.75 -7.61
CA THR A 45 -29.11 -26.28 -7.52
C THR A 45 -28.39 -25.77 -6.28
N GLY A 46 -28.60 -26.41 -5.12
CA GLY A 46 -27.89 -26.07 -3.89
C GLY A 46 -26.38 -26.23 -4.02
N ALA A 47 -25.91 -27.35 -4.60
CA ALA A 47 -24.49 -27.55 -4.87
C ALA A 47 -23.91 -26.50 -5.83
N GLY A 48 -24.63 -26.17 -6.90
CA GLY A 48 -24.23 -25.14 -7.86
C GLY A 48 -24.11 -23.74 -7.24
N VAL A 49 -25.11 -23.32 -6.47
CA VAL A 49 -25.10 -22.03 -5.76
C VAL A 49 -23.95 -21.98 -4.74
N LEU A 50 -23.75 -23.05 -3.97
CA LEU A 50 -22.66 -23.12 -2.99
C LEU A 50 -21.28 -22.99 -3.65
N LEU A 51 -21.04 -23.73 -4.73
CA LEU A 51 -19.79 -23.68 -5.49
C LEU A 51 -19.57 -22.31 -6.13
N GLY A 52 -20.62 -21.70 -6.67
CA GLY A 52 -20.61 -20.35 -7.21
C GLY A 52 -20.25 -19.30 -6.16
N CYS A 53 -20.97 -19.27 -5.04
CA CYS A 53 -20.72 -18.38 -3.91
C CYS A 53 -19.29 -18.54 -3.38
N ARG A 54 -18.80 -19.78 -3.24
CA ARG A 54 -17.44 -20.04 -2.76
C ARG A 54 -16.37 -19.55 -3.74
N SER A 55 -16.60 -19.68 -5.04
CA SER A 55 -15.67 -19.23 -6.08
C SER A 55 -15.60 -17.70 -6.15
N ILE A 56 -16.76 -17.02 -6.15
CA ILE A 56 -16.84 -15.55 -6.10
C ILE A 56 -16.15 -15.04 -4.83
N ARG A 57 -16.44 -15.66 -3.67
CA ARG A 57 -15.82 -15.32 -2.40
C ARG A 57 -14.30 -15.39 -2.46
N ARG A 58 -13.74 -16.49 -2.99
CA ARG A 58 -12.28 -16.64 -3.14
C ARG A 58 -11.68 -15.54 -4.00
N ARG A 59 -12.32 -15.18 -5.12
CA ARG A 59 -11.83 -14.13 -6.03
C ARG A 59 -11.87 -12.75 -5.37
N VAL A 60 -12.98 -12.42 -4.69
CA VAL A 60 -13.14 -11.13 -4.01
C VAL A 60 -12.10 -10.96 -2.90
N PHE A 61 -11.94 -11.96 -2.03
CA PHE A 61 -10.94 -11.87 -0.96
C PHE A 61 -9.51 -11.84 -1.48
N ALA A 62 -9.18 -12.63 -2.51
CA ALA A 62 -7.85 -12.56 -3.12
C ALA A 62 -7.55 -11.18 -3.75
N GLY A 63 -8.55 -10.55 -4.37
CA GLY A 63 -8.43 -9.19 -4.89
C GLY A 63 -8.23 -8.15 -3.78
N ILE A 64 -8.98 -8.26 -2.67
CA ILE A 64 -8.81 -7.37 -1.50
C ILE A 64 -7.43 -7.55 -0.87
N ASP A 65 -6.96 -8.79 -0.69
CA ASP A 65 -5.65 -9.08 -0.11
C ASP A 65 -4.51 -8.55 -1.01
N GLY A 66 -4.66 -8.69 -2.34
CA GLY A 66 -3.73 -8.11 -3.31
C GLY A 66 -3.69 -6.58 -3.25
N ALA A 67 -4.85 -5.92 -3.27
CA ALA A 67 -4.94 -4.46 -3.16
C ALA A 67 -4.42 -3.95 -1.81
N ALA A 68 -4.66 -4.68 -0.71
CA ALA A 68 -4.14 -4.34 0.61
C ALA A 68 -2.61 -4.46 0.67
N LYS A 69 -2.04 -5.49 0.03
CA LYS A 69 -0.59 -5.65 -0.11
C LYS A 69 0.02 -4.51 -0.93
N GLU A 70 -0.58 -4.19 -2.07
CA GLU A 70 -0.11 -3.10 -2.95
C GLU A 70 -0.15 -1.75 -2.23
N ALA A 71 -1.26 -1.46 -1.52
CA ALA A 71 -1.36 -0.26 -0.69
C ALA A 71 -0.34 -0.24 0.45
N HIS A 72 -0.02 -1.39 1.05
CA HIS A 72 1.01 -1.51 2.07
C HIS A 72 2.41 -1.25 1.49
N ASP A 73 2.76 -1.88 0.37
CA ASP A 73 4.05 -1.72 -0.30
C ASP A 73 4.24 -0.26 -0.74
N HIS A 74 3.20 0.37 -1.29
CA HIS A 74 3.22 1.79 -1.66
C HIS A 74 3.35 2.72 -0.43
N GLY A 75 2.56 2.50 0.61
CA GLY A 75 2.62 3.29 1.85
C GLY A 75 3.96 3.13 2.58
N TYR A 76 4.57 1.94 2.51
CA TYR A 76 5.91 1.70 3.05
C TYR A 76 6.97 2.51 2.28
N ALA A 77 6.93 2.49 0.95
CA ALA A 77 7.83 3.28 0.11
C ALA A 77 7.65 4.79 0.33
N GLU A 78 6.41 5.27 0.47
CA GLU A 78 6.12 6.67 0.80
C GLU A 78 6.68 7.04 2.19
N GLY A 79 6.49 6.17 3.19
CA GLY A 79 7.03 6.36 4.54
C GLY A 79 8.57 6.43 4.56
N LEU A 80 9.23 5.54 3.82
CA LEU A 80 10.69 5.59 3.64
C LEU A 80 11.13 6.91 2.98
N ALA A 81 10.44 7.33 1.91
CA ALA A 81 10.77 8.57 1.22
C ALA A 81 10.64 9.80 2.15
N GLN A 82 9.59 9.87 2.97
CA GLN A 82 9.44 10.95 3.97
C GLN A 82 10.55 10.93 5.02
N ALA A 83 10.97 9.75 5.48
CA ALA A 83 12.08 9.62 6.42
C ALA A 83 13.40 10.14 5.81
N VAL A 84 13.65 9.88 4.52
CA VAL A 84 14.81 10.40 3.78
C VAL A 84 14.79 11.93 3.72
N LEU A 85 13.66 12.54 3.33
CA LEU A 85 13.55 14.00 3.29
C LEU A 85 13.83 14.62 4.66
N LEU A 86 13.26 14.05 5.72
CA LEU A 86 13.47 14.54 7.08
C LEU A 86 14.94 14.39 7.52
N GLY A 87 15.58 13.25 7.28
CA GLY A 87 16.98 13.04 7.63
C GLY A 87 17.94 13.93 6.84
N ILE A 88 17.68 14.18 5.55
CA ILE A 88 18.48 15.09 4.73
C ILE A 88 18.26 16.54 5.16
N ALA A 89 17.03 16.98 5.41
CA ALA A 89 16.75 18.34 5.90
C ALA A 89 17.37 18.60 7.29
N THR A 90 17.38 17.60 8.17
CA THR A 90 18.04 17.73 9.48
C THR A 90 19.57 17.75 9.39
N TYR A 91 20.15 17.12 8.36
CA TYR A 91 21.56 17.24 8.04
C TYR A 91 21.88 18.61 7.41
N GLU A 92 21.08 19.07 6.46
CA GLU A 92 21.16 20.40 5.86
C GLU A 92 21.17 21.49 6.94
N ALA A 93 20.22 21.47 7.88
CA ALA A 93 20.14 22.43 8.98
C ALA A 93 21.34 22.37 9.94
N ALA A 94 22.08 21.26 9.98
CA ALA A 94 23.31 21.11 10.75
C ALA A 94 24.56 21.66 10.03
N VAL A 95 24.53 21.71 8.69
CA VAL A 95 25.58 22.31 7.85
C VAL A 95 25.33 23.81 7.67
N PHE A 96 24.08 24.20 7.38
CA PHE A 96 23.63 25.56 7.11
C PHE A 96 22.61 26.03 8.18
N PRO A 97 23.05 26.35 9.40
CA PRO A 97 22.15 26.76 10.47
C PRO A 97 21.51 28.13 10.16
N LEU A 98 20.21 28.27 10.41
CA LEU A 98 19.46 29.52 10.20
C LEU A 98 19.83 30.63 11.20
N THR A 99 20.33 30.26 12.38
CA THR A 99 20.78 31.18 13.43
C THR A 99 22.19 30.80 13.91
N GLY A 100 22.93 31.76 14.47
CA GLY A 100 24.25 31.48 15.05
C GLY A 100 24.21 30.41 16.14
N GLY A 101 25.26 29.59 16.23
CA GLY A 101 25.35 28.49 17.22
C GLY A 101 24.89 27.12 16.68
N GLY A 102 25.40 26.72 15.52
CA GLY A 102 25.10 25.41 14.92
C GLY A 102 25.55 24.20 15.76
N VAL A 103 25.24 23.00 15.27
CA VAL A 103 25.61 21.75 15.94
C VAL A 103 27.13 21.54 15.97
N CYS A 104 27.60 20.73 16.93
CA CYS A 104 29.02 20.37 16.99
C CYS A 104 29.42 19.49 15.79
N ALA A 105 30.73 19.44 15.49
CA ALA A 105 31.24 18.64 14.37
C ALA A 105 30.88 17.14 14.48
N GLY A 106 30.90 16.58 15.70
CA GLY A 106 30.49 15.20 15.94
C GLY A 106 29.01 14.95 15.63
N GLU A 107 28.13 15.86 16.05
CA GLU A 107 26.70 15.78 15.76
C GLU A 107 26.42 15.95 14.25
N ARG A 108 27.10 16.89 13.59
CA ARG A 108 27.04 17.03 12.13
C ARG A 108 27.42 15.73 11.42
N SER A 109 28.52 15.10 11.84
CA SER A 109 28.99 13.82 11.28
C SER A 109 27.99 12.67 11.54
N ALA A 110 27.36 12.64 12.70
CA ALA A 110 26.33 11.66 13.02
C ALA A 110 25.10 11.84 12.12
N ARG A 111 24.63 13.08 11.95
CA ARG A 111 23.50 13.40 11.06
C ARG A 111 23.80 13.08 9.60
N ARG A 112 25.03 13.38 9.13
CA ARG A 112 25.51 12.95 7.81
C ARG A 112 25.39 11.43 7.64
N THR A 113 25.89 10.66 8.61
CA THR A 113 25.88 9.20 8.57
C THR A 113 24.45 8.65 8.51
N VAL A 114 23.53 9.21 9.30
CA VAL A 114 22.12 8.83 9.27
C VAL A 114 21.50 9.14 7.92
N ALA A 115 21.69 10.36 7.40
CA ALA A 115 21.12 10.80 6.12
C ALA A 115 21.59 9.94 4.94
N TYR A 116 22.88 9.59 4.87
CA TYR A 116 23.40 8.67 3.85
C TYR A 116 22.86 7.25 4.01
N ARG A 117 22.74 6.75 5.25
CA ARG A 117 22.23 5.39 5.49
C ARG A 117 20.78 5.23 5.05
N ILE A 118 19.92 6.18 5.41
CA ILE A 118 18.50 6.12 5.02
C ILE A 118 18.33 6.35 3.51
N ALA A 119 19.15 7.19 2.87
CA ALA A 119 19.09 7.43 1.42
C ALA A 119 19.56 6.24 0.59
N ALA A 120 20.39 5.36 1.19
CA ALA A 120 20.88 4.14 0.57
C ALA A 120 19.91 2.94 0.70
N ASP A 121 18.70 3.14 1.24
CA ASP A 121 17.72 2.07 1.37
C ASP A 121 17.21 1.60 0.00
N ASP A 122 17.33 0.30 -0.28
CA ASP A 122 16.94 -0.30 -1.57
C ASP A 122 15.43 -0.25 -1.82
N GLY A 123 14.63 -0.09 -0.77
CA GLY A 123 13.17 0.05 -0.84
C GLY A 123 12.70 1.40 -1.39
N LEU A 124 13.61 2.37 -1.55
CA LEU A 124 13.27 3.69 -2.09
C LEU A 124 13.05 3.66 -3.61
N PRO A 125 12.03 4.38 -4.12
CA PRO A 125 11.88 4.60 -5.55
C PRO A 125 13.12 5.28 -6.16
N HIS A 126 13.48 4.88 -7.38
CA HIS A 126 14.73 5.34 -8.01
C HIS A 126 14.84 6.87 -8.11
N ALA A 127 13.76 7.56 -8.52
CA ALA A 127 13.73 9.03 -8.60
C ALA A 127 14.03 9.70 -7.26
N VAL A 128 13.55 9.12 -6.14
CA VAL A 128 13.83 9.62 -4.79
C VAL A 128 15.29 9.40 -4.42
N ARG A 129 15.87 8.23 -4.73
CA ARG A 129 17.30 7.97 -4.50
C ARG A 129 18.21 8.94 -5.26
N THR A 130 17.90 9.20 -6.53
CA THR A 130 18.67 10.13 -7.37
C THR A 130 18.59 11.56 -6.83
N ALA A 131 17.40 12.03 -6.48
CA ALA A 131 17.24 13.36 -5.88
C ALA A 131 17.90 13.47 -4.50
N ALA A 132 17.83 12.41 -3.69
CA ALA A 132 18.47 12.36 -2.38
C ALA A 132 20.00 12.40 -2.49
N ALA A 133 20.57 11.69 -3.46
CA ALA A 133 22.01 11.73 -3.74
C ALA A 133 22.46 13.14 -4.14
N ALA A 134 21.73 13.80 -5.05
CA ALA A 134 22.01 15.18 -5.46
C ALA A 134 21.93 16.18 -4.30
N ALA A 135 20.93 16.02 -3.42
CA ALA A 135 20.80 16.84 -2.22
C ALA A 135 21.97 16.65 -1.24
N LEU A 136 22.36 15.40 -0.98
CA LEU A 136 23.50 15.08 -0.12
C LEU A 136 24.82 15.61 -0.67
N GLU A 137 25.03 15.52 -1.99
CA GLU A 137 26.19 16.07 -2.67
C GLU A 137 26.26 17.59 -2.55
N ALA A 138 25.14 18.29 -2.78
CA ALA A 138 25.05 19.74 -2.64
C ALA A 138 25.30 20.19 -1.19
N ILE A 139 24.79 19.45 -0.20
CA ILE A 139 25.03 19.73 1.22
C ILE A 139 26.50 19.52 1.60
N ASP A 140 27.12 18.42 1.14
CA ASP A 140 28.51 18.10 1.43
C ASP A 140 29.50 19.08 0.78
N HIS A 141 29.11 19.74 -0.32
CA HIS A 141 29.91 20.81 -0.94
C HIS A 141 30.07 22.04 -0.02
N GLY A 142 29.15 22.25 0.93
CA GLY A 142 29.34 23.09 2.13
C GLY A 142 29.41 24.61 1.93
N ASP A 143 29.70 25.10 0.73
CA ASP A 143 29.96 26.53 0.47
C ASP A 143 28.77 27.28 -0.11
N ASP A 144 27.77 26.58 -0.67
CA ASP A 144 26.58 27.16 -1.28
C ASP A 144 25.29 26.66 -0.62
N ALA A 145 24.84 27.42 0.38
CA ALA A 145 23.61 27.13 1.11
C ALA A 145 22.36 27.21 0.23
N GLU A 146 22.38 27.99 -0.85
CA GLU A 146 21.24 28.13 -1.75
C GLU A 146 21.13 26.95 -2.70
N ALA A 147 22.26 26.50 -3.26
CA ALA A 147 22.31 25.26 -4.04
C ALA A 147 21.86 24.04 -3.22
N ALA A 148 22.28 23.94 -1.95
CA ALA A 148 21.84 22.89 -1.04
C ALA A 148 20.31 22.94 -0.80
N ARG A 149 19.75 24.12 -0.51
CA ARG A 149 18.30 24.31 -0.34
C ARG A 149 17.51 23.94 -1.60
N LEU A 150 18.01 24.32 -2.77
CA LEU A 150 17.38 23.98 -4.05
C LEU A 150 17.36 22.48 -4.28
N ALA A 151 18.47 21.78 -4.01
CA ALA A 151 18.54 20.33 -4.16
C ALA A 151 17.61 19.59 -3.17
N VAL A 152 17.50 20.06 -1.93
CA VAL A 152 16.53 19.53 -0.94
C VAL A 152 15.08 19.81 -1.37
N LYS A 153 14.82 20.97 -1.99
CA LYS A 153 13.52 21.28 -2.59
C LYS A 153 13.21 20.33 -3.76
N ASP A 154 14.18 20.02 -4.62
CA ASP A 154 13.99 19.07 -5.73
C ASP A 154 13.68 17.65 -5.21
N LEU A 155 14.33 17.23 -4.12
CA LEU A 155 13.96 15.99 -3.40
C LEU A 155 12.50 16.04 -2.93
N SER A 156 12.06 17.15 -2.32
CA SER A 156 10.65 17.30 -1.89
C SER A 156 9.66 17.22 -3.06
N LEU A 157 10.04 17.73 -4.24
CA LEU A 157 9.23 17.62 -5.45
C LEU A 157 9.19 16.20 -6.00
N ALA A 158 10.30 15.46 -5.93
CA ALA A 158 10.34 14.04 -6.30
C ALA A 158 9.39 13.20 -5.42
N LEU A 159 9.34 13.49 -4.12
CA LEU A 159 8.36 12.89 -3.20
C LEU A 159 6.92 13.27 -3.54
N PHE A 160 6.69 14.54 -3.87
CA PHE A 160 5.35 15.00 -4.25
C PHE A 160 4.85 14.25 -5.51
N ARG A 161 5.71 14.09 -6.52
CA ARG A 161 5.40 13.34 -7.76
C ARG A 161 5.13 11.87 -7.49
N LEU A 162 5.90 11.24 -6.60
CA LEU A 162 5.65 9.87 -6.15
C LEU A 162 4.24 9.73 -5.56
N ARG A 163 3.86 10.66 -4.67
CA ARG A 163 2.53 10.66 -4.03
C ARG A 163 1.40 10.96 -5.00
N SER A 164 1.61 11.83 -5.98
CA SER A 164 0.61 12.14 -7.00
C SER A 164 0.46 11.04 -8.06
N GLY A 165 1.29 9.99 -8.02
CA GLY A 165 1.30 8.93 -9.03
C GLY A 165 1.87 9.36 -10.37
N ASP A 166 2.48 10.55 -10.44
CA ASP A 166 2.95 11.18 -11.66
C ASP A 166 4.38 10.70 -11.98
N SER A 167 4.51 9.38 -12.08
CA SER A 167 5.78 8.67 -12.31
C SER A 167 6.22 8.70 -13.78
N ASP A 168 5.43 9.31 -14.65
CA ASP A 168 5.69 9.42 -16.09
C ASP A 168 6.30 10.78 -16.45
N ALA A 169 7.60 10.92 -16.17
CA ALA A 169 8.43 11.86 -16.91
C ALA A 169 9.86 11.30 -16.98
N ARG A 170 10.10 10.61 -18.10
CA ARG A 170 11.36 10.20 -18.73
C ARG A 170 12.65 10.77 -18.14
#